data_AF-A0A5K7XKN4-F1
#
_entry.id   AF-A0A5K7XKN4-F1
#
_cell.length_a   1.000
_cell.length_b   1.000
_cell.length_c   1.000
_cell.angle_alpha   90.00
_cell.angle_beta   90.00
_cell.angle_gamma   90.00
#
_symmetry.space_group_name_H-M   'P 1'
#
loop_
_entity.id
_entity.type
_entity.pdbx_description
1 polymer ?
#
loop_
_entity_poly.entity_id
_entity_poly.type
_entity_poly.pdbx_seq_one_letter_code
_entity_poly.pdbx_strand_id
1 'polypeptide(L)'
;MATVPSSDFAEFCDFVTHLRNEGSVDLTPEQSVQEFRQRQEQLQRWNDRNAASIEQAAAGAAKELDFDALMERVERRASGQRSAE
;
A
#
# COMPACT_ATOMS: atom_id res chain seq x y z
N MET A 1 11.37 -9.40 14.05
CA MET A 1 10.61 -8.14 14.21
C MET A 1 9.47 -8.42 15.18
N ALA A 2 9.43 -7.74 16.32
CA ALA A 2 8.34 -7.90 17.27
C ALA A 2 7.13 -7.11 16.75
N THR A 3 6.11 -7.82 16.27
CA THR A 3 4.77 -7.25 16.09
C THR A 3 4.25 -6.94 17.49
N VAL A 4 4.37 -5.67 17.91
CA VAL A 4 3.58 -5.18 19.03
C VAL A 4 2.12 -5.40 18.62
N PRO A 5 1.31 -6.14 19.40
CA PRO A 5 -0.11 -6.21 19.11
C PRO A 5 -0.66 -4.80 19.31
N SER A 6 -0.77 -4.05 18.22
CA SER A 6 -1.53 -2.81 18.22
C SER A 6 -2.95 -3.23 18.59
N SER A 7 -3.44 -2.74 19.73
CA SER A 7 -4.81 -3.01 20.11
C SER A 7 -5.72 -2.47 19.01
N ASP A 8 -6.69 -3.25 18.53
CA ASP A 8 -7.69 -2.79 17.54
C ASP A 8 -8.31 -1.43 17.94
N PHE A 9 -8.40 -1.17 19.24
CA PHE A 9 -8.86 0.10 19.79
C PHE A 9 -7.87 1.25 19.54
N ALA A 10 -6.56 1.01 19.64
CA ALA A 10 -5.54 2.00 19.32
C ALA A 10 -5.58 2.34 17.82
N GLU A 11 -5.70 1.33 16.95
CA GLU A 11 -5.85 1.54 15.50
C GLU A 11 -7.13 2.31 15.15
N PHE A 12 -8.23 2.04 15.86
CA PHE A 12 -9.46 2.80 15.71
C PHE A 12 -9.29 4.26 16.16
N CYS A 13 -8.60 4.52 17.27
CA CYS A 13 -8.31 5.88 17.72
C CYS A 13 -7.45 6.66 16.71
N ASP A 14 -6.45 5.99 16.12
CA ASP A 14 -5.61 6.58 15.07
C ASP A 14 -6.41 6.89 13.81
N PHE A 15 -7.31 5.98 13.41
CA PHE A 15 -8.23 6.18 12.29
C PHE A 15 -9.13 7.40 12.49
N VAL A 16 -9.77 7.53 13.66
CA VAL A 16 -10.63 8.68 13.97
C VAL A 16 -9.82 9.98 14.01
N THR A 17 -8.60 9.94 14.53
CA THR A 17 -7.70 11.09 14.54
C THR A 17 -7.33 11.54 13.13
N HIS A 18 -7.09 10.58 12.23
CA HIS A 18 -6.80 10.83 10.83
C HIS A 18 -8.00 11.47 10.10
N LEU A 19 -9.21 10.91 10.26
CA LEU A 19 -10.44 11.50 9.70
C LEU A 19 -10.66 12.94 10.15
N ARG A 20 -10.38 13.23 11.42
CA ARG A 20 -10.47 14.58 11.98
C ARG A 20 -9.51 15.55 11.28
N ASN A 21 -8.31 15.10 10.94
CA ASN A 21 -7.30 15.93 10.27
C ASN A 21 -7.60 16.13 8.78
N GLU A 22 -8.31 15.19 8.15
CA GLU A 22 -8.75 15.30 6.75
C GLU A 22 -10.05 16.12 6.58
N GLY A 23 -10.65 16.58 7.68
CA GLY A 23 -11.85 17.44 7.65
C GLY A 23 -13.16 16.70 7.42
N SER A 24 -13.15 15.36 7.41
CA SER A 24 -14.35 14.52 7.34
C SER A 24 -14.81 14.16 8.75
N VAL A 25 -15.57 15.07 9.40
CA VAL A 25 -15.87 14.95 10.84
C VAL A 25 -17.36 14.63 11.15
N ASP A 26 -18.21 14.48 10.14
CA ASP A 26 -19.65 14.22 10.34
C ASP A 26 -20.03 12.74 10.18
N LEU A 27 -19.23 11.81 10.72
CA LEU A 27 -19.62 10.41 10.79
C LEU A 27 -20.28 10.11 12.14
N THR A 28 -21.40 9.37 12.13
CA THR A 28 -21.93 8.80 13.37
C THR A 28 -20.95 7.75 13.92
N PRO A 29 -21.07 7.37 15.20
CA PRO A 29 -20.26 6.28 15.75
C PRO A 29 -20.36 4.98 14.94
N GLU A 30 -21.56 4.61 14.48
CA GLU A 30 -21.79 3.40 13.66
C GLU A 30 -21.10 3.50 12.30
N GLN A 31 -21.17 4.67 11.66
CA GLN A 31 -20.49 4.91 10.38
C GLN A 31 -18.97 4.88 10.54
N SER A 32 -18.44 5.43 11.63
CA SER A 32 -17.01 5.41 11.93
C SER A 32 -16.49 3.97 12.07
N VAL A 33 -17.26 3.09 12.72
CA VAL A 33 -16.92 1.66 12.84
C VAL A 33 -17.00 0.95 11.49
N GLN A 34 -18.02 1.25 10.67
CA GLN A 34 -18.16 0.64 9.35
C GLN A 34 -17.02 1.04 8.40
N GLU A 35 -16.64 2.32 8.38
CA GLU A 35 -15.53 2.82 7.58
C GLU A 35 -14.19 2.25 8.05
N PHE A 36 -13.99 2.15 9.38
CA PHE A 36 -12.79 1.51 9.93
C PHE A 36 -12.66 0.06 9.48
N ARG A 37 -13.75 -0.73 9.52
CA ARG A 37 -13.75 -2.12 9.03
C ARG A 37 -13.44 -2.22 7.54
N GLN A 38 -14.04 -1.34 6.72
CA GLN A 38 -13.73 -1.29 5.29
C GLN A 38 -12.25 -0.98 5.04
N ARG A 39 -11.67 -0.04 5.80
CA ARG A 39 -10.24 0.29 5.72
C ARG A 39 -9.36 -0.89 6.12
N GLN A 40 -9.71 -1.61 7.19
CA GLN A 40 -8.98 -2.81 7.61
C GLN A 40 -9.03 -3.89 6.52
N GLU A 41 -10.18 -4.13 5.89
CA GLU A 41 -10.29 -5.08 4.77
C GLU A 41 -9.46 -4.65 3.56
N GLN A 42 -9.46 -3.37 3.21
CA GLN A 42 -8.66 -2.85 2.10
C GLN A 42 -7.16 -3.00 2.36
N LEU A 43 -6.71 -2.66 3.57
CA LEU A 43 -5.33 -2.86 4.01
C LEU A 43 -4.94 -4.33 3.97
N GLN A 44 -5.80 -5.22 4.46
CA GLN A 44 -5.54 -6.67 4.40
C GLN A 44 -5.38 -7.14 2.94
N ARG A 45 -6.32 -6.77 2.06
CA ARG A 45 -6.24 -7.14 0.63
C ARG A 45 -5.00 -6.55 -0.05
N TRP A 46 -4.59 -5.34 0.32
CA TRP A 46 -3.38 -4.72 -0.19
C TRP A 46 -2.13 -5.47 0.30
N ASN A 47 -2.07 -5.81 1.59
CA ASN A 47 -0.99 -6.59 2.17
C ASN A 47 -0.88 -7.96 1.51
N ASP A 48 -2.00 -8.66 1.33
CA ASP A 48 -2.02 -9.98 0.68
C ASP A 48 -1.52 -9.92 -0.77
N ARG A 49 -1.95 -8.91 -1.52
CA ARG A 49 -1.51 -8.70 -2.91
C ARG A 49 -0.02 -8.35 -3.02
N ASN A 50 0.50 -7.60 -2.06
CA ASN A 50 1.86 -7.09 -2.08
C ASN A 50 2.82 -7.89 -1.21
N ALA A 51 2.38 -8.94 -0.53
CA ALA A 51 3.17 -9.71 0.43
C ALA A 51 4.50 -10.17 -0.16
N ALA A 52 4.47 -10.70 -1.39
CA ALA A 52 5.67 -11.15 -2.09
C ALA A 52 6.65 -9.99 -2.39
N SER A 53 6.13 -8.83 -2.79
CA SER A 53 6.96 -7.64 -3.07
C SER A 53 7.54 -7.03 -1.79
N ILE A 54 6.75 -7.02 -0.70
CA ILE A 54 7.19 -6.59 0.63
C ILE A 54 8.29 -7.50 1.15
N GLU A 55 8.14 -8.83 1.01
CA GLU A 55 9.14 -9.82 1.39
C GLU A 55 10.43 -9.67 0.59
N GLN A 56 10.33 -9.51 -0.74
CA GLN A 56 11.50 -9.26 -1.61
C GLN A 56 12.24 -7.97 -1.24
N ALA A 57 11.50 -6.90 -0.94
CA ALA A 57 12.09 -5.64 -0.50
C ALA A 57 12.77 -5.79 0.87
N ALA A 58 12.11 -6.42 1.84
CA ALA A 58 12.66 -6.65 3.18
C ALA A 58 13.91 -7.54 3.17
N ALA A 59 13.98 -8.51 2.25
CA ALA A 59 15.13 -9.39 2.07
C ALA A 59 16.31 -8.71 1.36
N GLY A 60 16.18 -7.43 0.95
CA GLY A 60 17.19 -6.75 0.14
C GLY A 60 17.33 -7.34 -1.26
N ALA A 61 16.37 -8.15 -1.70
CA ALA A 61 16.31 -8.75 -3.03
C ALA A 61 15.65 -7.82 -4.06
N ALA A 62 15.26 -6.62 -3.65
CA ALA A 62 14.84 -5.56 -4.56
C ALA A 62 16.02 -5.18 -5.46
N LYS A 63 15.87 -5.40 -6.77
CA LYS A 63 16.86 -5.01 -7.75
C LYS A 63 16.90 -3.48 -7.84
N GLU A 64 18.10 -2.89 -7.85
CA GLU A 64 18.25 -1.47 -8.10
C GLU A 64 17.64 -1.09 -9.46
N LEU A 65 16.90 0.01 -9.46
CA LEU A 65 16.22 0.52 -10.64
C LEU A 65 17.17 1.46 -11.40
N ASP A 66 17.67 0.99 -12.55
CA ASP A 66 18.32 1.86 -13.52
C ASP A 66 17.24 2.56 -14.36
N PHE A 67 17.05 3.85 -14.11
CA PHE A 67 15.98 4.64 -14.71
C PHE A 67 16.20 4.86 -16.22
N ASP A 68 17.44 5.08 -16.63
CA ASP A 68 17.79 5.34 -18.04
C ASP A 68 17.56 4.07 -18.88
N ALA A 69 18.03 2.92 -18.38
CA ALA A 69 17.79 1.63 -19.04
C ALA A 69 16.29 1.26 -19.08
N LEU A 70 15.51 1.68 -18.06
CA LEU A 70 14.06 1.48 -18.05
C LEU A 70 13.38 2.35 -19.10
N MET A 71 13.74 3.63 -19.19
CA MET A 71 13.23 4.58 -20.17
C MET A 71 13.48 4.08 -21.60
N GLU A 72 14.71 3.66 -21.93
CA GLU A 72 15.03 3.10 -23.24
C GLU A 72 14.22 1.83 -23.57
N ARG A 73 13.91 1.00 -22.57
CA ARG A 73 13.05 -0.19 -22.75
C ARG A 73 11.59 0.20 -23.00
N VAL A 74 11.08 1.20 -22.29
CA VAL A 74 9.71 1.71 -22.46
C VAL A 74 9.57 2.35 -23.84
N GLU A 75 10.54 3.18 -24.25
CA GLU A 75 10.56 3.84 -25.56
C GLU A 75 10.65 2.83 -26.72
N ARG A 76 11.50 1.80 -26.62
CA ARG A 76 11.55 0.70 -27.60
C ARG A 76 10.24 -0.07 -27.69
N ARG A 77 9.59 -0.35 -26.55
CA ARG A 77 8.29 -1.03 -26.51
C ARG A 77 7.19 -0.16 -27.12
N ALA A 78 7.18 1.14 -26.83
CA ALA A 78 6.20 2.09 -27.34
C ALA A 78 6.34 2.33 -28.85
N SER A 79 7.58 2.31 -29.37
CA SER A 79 7.88 2.45 -30.80
C SER A 79 7.70 1.16 -31.61
N GLY A 80 7.29 0.05 -30.98
CA GLY A 80 7.02 -1.22 -31.66
C GLY A 80 8.29 -1.94 -32.15
N GLN A 81 9.47 -1.48 -31.74
CA GLN A 81 10.73 -2.18 -32.03
C GLN A 81 10.80 -3.42 -31.16
N ARG A 82 10.46 -4.57 -31.76
CA ARG A 82 10.57 -5.89 -31.12
C ARG A 82 12.05 -6.19 -30.92
N SER A 83 12.48 -6.40 -29.67
CA SER A 83 13.78 -7.01 -29.41
C SER A 83 13.82 -8.35 -30.14
N ALA A 84 14.74 -8.47 -31.10
CA ALA A 84 15.17 -9.76 -31.59
C ALA A 84 15.97 -10.41 -30.46
N GLU A 85 15.29 -11.21 -29.64
CA GLU A 85 15.91 -12.33 -28.93
C GLU A 85 15.74 -13.59 -29.79
#